data_AF-A0A6G8CJ36-F1
#
_entry.id   AF-A0A6G8CJ36-F1
#
_cell.length_a   1.000
_cell.length_b   1.000
_cell.length_c   1.000
_cell.angle_alpha   90.00
_cell.angle_beta   90.00
_cell.angle_gamma   90.00
#
_symmetry.space_group_name_H-M   'P 1'
#
loop_
_entity.id
_entity.type
_entity.pdbx_description
1 polymer ?
#
loop_
_entity_poly.entity_id
_entity_poly.type
_entity_poly.pdbx_seq_one_letter_code
_entity_poly.pdbx_strand_id
1 'polypeptide(L)'
;MSDTIDESISSRTRKALSEAKARGVKLGAAGSDNIRATVAKRKADADAFAELHQQRFAELVAQNLTHRRMAEVLNERGIPAARGGAWTHGQVQRMLLRLQDRPAD
;
A
#
# COMPACT_ATOMS: atom_id res chain seq x y z
N MET A 1 24.16 -24.88 8.76
CA MET A 1 23.14 -24.56 9.79
C MET A 1 21.80 -24.92 9.20
N SER A 2 21.24 -26.06 9.61
CA SER A 2 19.94 -26.55 9.11
C SER A 2 18.87 -26.06 10.08
N ASP A 3 18.04 -25.11 9.64
CA ASP A 3 16.82 -24.72 10.34
C ASP A 3 15.80 -25.86 10.21
N THR A 4 15.94 -26.88 11.05
CA THR A 4 14.99 -27.98 11.10
C THR A 4 13.84 -27.56 12.00
N ILE A 5 12.71 -27.21 11.42
CA ILE A 5 11.45 -27.03 12.16
C ILE A 5 11.20 -28.34 12.92
N ASP A 6 11.03 -28.25 14.23
CA ASP A 6 10.74 -29.41 15.07
C ASP A 6 9.37 -30.03 14.68
N GLU A 7 9.41 -31.24 14.12
CA GLU A 7 8.25 -32.01 13.66
C GLU A 7 7.21 -32.21 14.79
N SER A 8 7.65 -32.25 16.06
CA SER A 8 6.77 -32.37 17.23
C SER A 8 5.93 -31.11 17.46
N ILE A 9 6.43 -29.94 17.08
CA ILE A 9 5.69 -28.67 17.16
C ILE A 9 4.66 -28.62 16.03
N SER A 10 5.09 -28.90 14.79
CA SER A 10 4.24 -28.91 13.60
C SER A 10 3.05 -29.86 13.74
N SER A 11 3.29 -31.09 14.21
CA SER A 11 2.25 -32.11 14.42
C SER A 11 1.21 -31.69 15.46
N ARG A 12 1.63 -31.11 16.60
CA ARG A 12 0.72 -30.61 17.63
C ARG A 12 -0.14 -29.46 17.14
N THR A 13 0.43 -28.50 16.41
CA THR A 13 -0.32 -27.38 15.84
C THR A 13 -1.36 -27.89 14.84
N ARG A 14 -0.99 -28.82 13.95
CA ARG A 14 -1.92 -29.39 12.96
C ARG A 14 -3.07 -30.14 13.64
N LYS A 15 -2.79 -30.92 14.68
CA LYS A 15 -3.80 -31.63 15.46
C LYS A 15 -4.77 -30.65 16.13
N ALA A 16 -4.26 -29.63 16.83
CA ALA A 16 -5.09 -28.63 17.50
C ALA A 16 -5.98 -27.84 16.52
N LEU A 17 -5.46 -27.49 15.34
CA LEU A 17 -6.25 -26.83 14.29
C LEU A 17 -7.33 -27.76 13.72
N SER A 18 -7.02 -29.05 13.53
CA SER A 18 -7.99 -30.05 13.07
C SER A 18 -9.13 -30.23 14.07
N GLU A 19 -8.81 -30.32 15.37
CA GLU A 19 -9.81 -30.42 16.44
C GLU A 19 -10.65 -29.14 16.55
N ALA A 20 -10.05 -27.96 16.42
CA ALA A 20 -10.78 -26.70 16.37
C ALA A 20 -11.77 -26.68 15.18
N LYS A 21 -11.33 -27.09 14.00
CA LYS A 21 -12.18 -27.19 12.81
C LYS A 21 -13.32 -28.21 13.00
N ALA A 22 -13.03 -29.36 13.61
CA ALA A 22 -14.03 -30.38 13.92
C ALA A 22 -15.09 -29.90 14.94
N ARG A 23 -14.70 -29.02 15.88
CA ARG A 23 -15.61 -28.31 16.79
C ARG A 23 -16.41 -27.18 16.10
N GLY A 24 -16.30 -27.02 14.78
CA GLY A 24 -17.00 -25.99 14.01
C GLY A 24 -16.35 -24.61 14.03
N VAL A 25 -15.14 -24.47 14.59
CA VAL A 25 -14.42 -23.18 14.59
C VAL A 25 -13.97 -22.83 13.18
N LYS A 26 -14.41 -21.66 12.68
CA LYS A 26 -13.98 -21.13 11.37
C LYS A 26 -12.58 -20.53 11.48
N LEU A 27 -11.58 -21.29 11.03
CA LEU A 27 -10.20 -20.83 10.94
C LEU A 27 -10.03 -19.78 9.83
N GLY A 28 -9.12 -18.82 10.03
CA GLY A 28 -8.77 -17.80 9.02
C GLY A 28 -9.81 -16.69 8.80
N ALA A 29 -10.91 -16.65 9.57
CA ALA A 29 -11.99 -15.68 9.37
C ALA A 29 -11.58 -14.22 9.66
N ALA A 30 -10.67 -14.01 10.62
CA ALA A 30 -10.26 -12.65 11.06
C ALA A 30 -9.24 -11.97 10.13
N GLY A 31 -8.81 -12.62 9.03
CA GLY A 31 -7.73 -12.12 8.18
C GLY A 31 -7.98 -10.70 7.64
N SER A 32 -9.18 -10.42 7.13
CA SER A 32 -9.55 -9.10 6.62
C SER A 32 -9.61 -8.03 7.72
N ASP A 33 -10.11 -8.41 8.89
CA ASP A 33 -10.28 -7.48 10.01
C ASP A 33 -8.93 -7.12 10.64
N ASN A 34 -8.04 -8.10 10.78
CA ASN A 34 -6.69 -7.92 11.28
C ASN A 34 -5.87 -6.95 10.41
N ILE A 35 -6.07 -6.96 9.09
CA ILE A 35 -5.34 -6.06 8.18
C ILE A 35 -6.04 -4.72 7.95
N ARG A 36 -7.33 -4.59 8.30
CA ARG A 36 -8.17 -3.42 8.02
C ARG A 36 -7.54 -2.13 8.53
N ALA A 37 -7.08 -2.13 9.79
CA ALA A 37 -6.43 -0.96 10.40
C ALA A 37 -5.16 -0.55 9.65
N THR A 38 -4.33 -1.53 9.27
CA THR A 38 -3.10 -1.28 8.48
C THR A 38 -3.43 -0.73 7.09
N VAL A 39 -4.46 -1.25 6.43
CA VAL A 39 -4.91 -0.76 5.12
C VAL A 39 -5.43 0.67 5.25
N ALA A 40 -6.27 0.96 6.25
CA ALA A 40 -6.80 2.30 6.49
C ALA A 40 -5.68 3.31 6.73
N LYS A 41 -4.71 2.98 7.59
CA LYS A 41 -3.54 3.82 7.84
C LYS A 41 -2.75 4.10 6.55
N ARG A 42 -2.44 3.06 5.77
CA ARG A 42 -1.72 3.21 4.49
C ARG A 42 -2.46 4.06 3.47
N LYS A 43 -3.80 4.03 3.48
CA LYS A 43 -4.62 4.91 2.64
C LYS A 43 -4.48 6.36 3.10
N ALA A 44 -4.73 6.62 4.39
CA ALA A 44 -4.62 7.96 4.98
C ALA A 44 -3.24 8.59 4.77
N ASP A 45 -2.14 7.85 4.99
CA ASP A 45 -0.78 8.34 4.76
C ASP A 45 -0.56 8.75 3.29
N ALA A 46 -1.16 8.01 2.36
CA ALA A 46 -1.04 8.28 0.94
C ALA A 46 -1.95 9.42 0.46
N ASP A 47 -3.11 9.60 1.09
CA ASP A 47 -4.02 10.72 0.87
C ASP A 47 -3.38 12.02 1.35
N ALA A 48 -2.85 12.06 2.57
CA ALA A 48 -2.11 13.20 3.11
C ALA A 48 -0.88 13.56 2.26
N PHE A 49 -0.14 12.55 1.77
CA PHE A 49 0.98 12.79 0.86
C PHE A 49 0.53 13.43 -0.47
N ALA A 50 -0.63 13.01 -0.99
CA ALA A 50 -1.20 13.59 -2.19
C ALA A 50 -1.61 15.06 -1.99
N GLU A 51 -2.26 15.37 -0.88
CA GLU A 51 -2.64 16.74 -0.50
C GLU A 51 -1.42 17.67 -0.46
N LEU A 52 -0.34 17.25 0.22
CA LEU A 52 0.92 17.99 0.28
C LEU A 52 1.52 18.32 -1.10
N HIS A 53 1.19 17.53 -2.12
CA HIS A 53 1.73 17.67 -3.47
C HIS A 53 0.70 18.19 -4.49
N GLN A 54 -0.52 18.52 -4.06
CA GLN A 54 -1.64 18.85 -4.96
C GLN A 54 -1.30 19.98 -5.93
N GLN A 55 -0.81 21.12 -5.42
CA GLN A 55 -0.50 22.30 -6.24
C GLN A 55 0.55 21.97 -7.30
N ARG A 56 1.58 21.21 -6.92
CA ARG A 56 2.64 20.79 -7.83
C ARG A 56 2.13 19.88 -8.93
N PHE A 57 1.27 18.92 -8.60
CA PHE A 57 0.67 18.05 -9.62
C PHE A 57 -0.29 18.83 -10.52
N ALA A 58 -1.02 19.83 -9.99
CA ALA A 58 -1.85 20.71 -10.79
C ALA A 58 -1.03 21.52 -11.82
N GLU A 59 0.13 22.07 -11.42
CA GLU A 59 1.05 22.75 -12.35
C GLU A 59 1.54 21.84 -13.48
N LEU A 60 1.87 20.58 -13.16
CA LEU A 60 2.35 19.61 -14.15
C LEU A 60 1.24 19.21 -15.13
N VAL A 61 0.01 19.06 -14.64
CA VAL A 61 -1.18 18.82 -15.47
C VAL A 61 -1.46 20.03 -16.38
N ALA A 62 -1.36 21.26 -15.85
CA ALA A 62 -1.57 22.48 -16.63
C ALA A 62 -0.57 22.65 -17.78
N GLN A 63 0.65 22.10 -17.63
CA GLN A 63 1.66 22.04 -18.69
C GLN A 63 1.39 20.94 -19.74
N ASN A 64 0.30 20.17 -19.62
CA ASN A 64 -0.09 19.08 -20.50
C ASN A 64 1.02 18.03 -20.70
N LEU A 65 1.78 17.74 -19.64
CA LEU A 65 2.87 16.78 -19.68
C LEU A 65 2.36 15.34 -19.62
N THR A 66 3.07 14.42 -20.28
CA THR A 66 2.83 12.98 -20.09
C THR A 66 3.25 12.53 -18.69
N HIS A 67 2.65 11.46 -18.15
CA HIS A 67 3.03 10.95 -16.82
C HIS A 67 4.51 10.61 -16.69
N ARG A 68 5.15 10.17 -17.78
CA ARG A 68 6.59 9.91 -17.82
C ARG A 68 7.37 11.21 -17.68
N ARG A 69 7.01 12.24 -18.44
CA ARG A 69 7.68 13.54 -18.34
C ARG A 69 7.46 14.20 -16.99
N MET A 70 6.27 14.05 -16.38
CA MET A 70 6.03 14.50 -15.01
C MET A 70 6.98 13.83 -14.00
N ALA A 71 7.18 12.52 -14.10
CA ALA A 71 8.11 11.79 -13.23
C ALA A 71 9.55 12.29 -13.40
N GLU A 72 9.99 12.50 -14.64
CA GLU A 72 11.31 13.09 -14.94
C GLU A 72 11.45 14.48 -14.32
N VAL A 73 10.47 15.37 -14.51
CA VAL A 73 10.47 16.72 -13.93
C VAL A 73 10.52 16.69 -12.40
N LEU A 74 9.77 15.79 -11.76
CA LEU A 74 9.82 15.65 -10.29
C LEU A 74 11.20 15.19 -9.81
N ASN A 75 11.83 14.26 -10.53
CA ASN A 75 13.17 13.78 -10.23
C ASN A 75 14.25 14.84 -10.49
N GLU A 76 14.16 15.57 -11.60
CA GLU A 76 15.02 16.71 -11.95
C GLU A 76 14.95 17.81 -10.88
N ARG A 77 13.77 18.02 -10.28
CA ARG A 77 13.55 18.95 -9.16
C ARG A 77 13.99 18.41 -7.80
N GLY A 78 14.52 17.18 -7.73
CA GLY A 78 14.97 16.56 -6.48
C GLY A 78 13.84 16.22 -5.50
N ILE A 79 12.60 16.08 -6.00
CA ILE A 79 11.44 15.82 -5.16
C ILE A 79 11.29 14.31 -4.95
N PRO A 80 11.46 13.78 -3.73
CA PRO A 80 11.38 12.35 -3.50
C PRO A 80 9.93 11.86 -3.57
N ALA A 81 9.74 10.62 -4.05
CA ALA A 81 8.48 9.91 -3.90
C ALA A 81 8.26 9.53 -2.41
N ALA A 82 7.03 9.16 -2.05
CA ALA A 82 6.60 8.92 -0.65
C ALA A 82 7.49 7.98 0.19
N ARG A 83 8.31 7.11 -0.43
CA ARG A 83 9.27 6.23 0.27
C ARG A 83 10.74 6.57 0.05
N GLY A 84 11.05 7.81 -0.35
CA GLY A 84 12.43 8.31 -0.47
C GLY A 84 13.17 7.87 -1.74
N GLY A 85 12.46 7.55 -2.82
CA GLY A 85 13.06 7.16 -4.10
C GLY A 85 12.62 8.04 -5.27
N ALA A 86 13.12 7.73 -6.47
CA ALA A 86 12.73 8.40 -7.70
C ALA A 86 11.26 8.12 -8.05
N TRP A 87 10.62 9.11 -8.67
CA TRP A 87 9.32 9.00 -9.30
C TRP A 87 9.37 8.14 -10.55
N THR A 88 8.34 7.31 -10.69
CA THR A 88 8.00 6.53 -11.88
C THR A 88 6.66 7.00 -12.44
N HIS A 89 6.42 6.76 -13.74
CA HIS A 89 5.16 7.12 -14.38
C HIS A 89 3.93 6.50 -13.65
N GLY A 90 4.05 5.27 -13.13
CA GLY A 90 2.97 4.60 -12.41
C GLY A 90 2.72 5.17 -11.01
N GLN A 91 3.70 5.82 -10.38
CA GLN A 91 3.46 6.59 -9.16
C GLN A 91 2.75 7.91 -9.48
N VAL A 92 3.13 8.57 -10.57
CA VAL A 92 2.44 9.77 -11.06
C VAL A 92 0.97 9.49 -11.36
N GLN A 93 0.68 8.41 -12.10
CA GLN A 93 -0.70 8.01 -12.40
C GLN A 93 -1.52 7.78 -11.12
N ARG A 94 -0.97 7.04 -10.14
CA ARG A 94 -1.66 6.79 -8.87
C ARG A 94 -1.90 8.05 -8.04
N MET A 95 -0.99 9.01 -8.11
CA MET A 95 -1.17 10.32 -7.47
C MET A 95 -2.29 11.10 -8.13
N LEU A 96 -2.33 11.15 -9.46
CA LEU A 96 -3.37 11.86 -10.20
C LEU A 96 -4.75 11.26 -9.95
N LEU A 97 -4.89 9.93 -10.03
CA LEU A 97 -6.14 9.24 -9.71
C LEU A 97 -6.62 9.56 -8.29
N ARG A 98 -5.72 9.49 -7.31
CA ARG A 98 -6.04 9.83 -5.92
C ARG A 98 -6.47 11.30 -5.75
N LEU A 99 -5.85 12.23 -6.47
CA LEU A 99 -6.23 13.64 -6.43
C LEU A 99 -7.58 13.92 -7.10
N GLN A 100 -7.97 13.10 -8.08
CA GLN A 100 -9.25 13.17 -8.81
C GLN A 100 -10.41 12.54 -8.02
N ASP A 101 -10.18 11.39 -7.40
CA ASP A 101 -11.20 10.62 -6.65
C ASP A 101 -11.58 11.26 -5.30
N ARG A 102 -11.15 12.50 -5.05
CA ARG A 102 -11.44 13.21 -3.81
C ARG A 102 -12.89 13.70 -3.83
N PRO A 103 -13.66 13.48 -2.75
CA PRO A 103 -14.91 14.22 -2.59
C PRO A 103 -14.57 15.73 -2.57
N ALA A 104 -15.27 16.53 -3.37
CA ALA A 104 -15.20 17.97 -3.23
C ALA A 104 -15.73 18.33 -1.83
N ASP A 105 -14.90 19.02 -1.04
CA ASP A 105 -15.34 19.68 0.20
C ASP A 105 -16.38 20.76 -0.11
#